data_AF-A0A8H6W1J6-F1
#
_entry.id   AF-A0A8H6W1J6-F1
#
_cell.length_a   1.000
_cell.length_b   1.000
_cell.length_c   1.000
_cell.angle_alpha   90.00
_cell.angle_beta   90.00
_cell.angle_gamma   90.00
#
_symmetry.space_group_name_H-M   'P 1'
#
loop_
_entity.id
_entity.type
_entity.pdbx_description
1 polymer ?
#
loop_
_entity_poly.entity_id
_entity_poly.type
_entity_poly.pdbx_seq_one_letter_code
_entity_poly.pdbx_strand_id
1 'polypeptide(L)'
;MPLFGRNTHSRHHRAFYRRDPDRVAGGYKAALANPNTTRQGRKHAKAELHAMGRSSHVSFMTKVRRALGIRKTPRHQRAEARREYETSHRRKRGRRRREYAY
;
A
#
# COMPACT_ATOMS: atom_id res chain seq x y z
N MET A 1 27.15 -10.00 -27.27
CA MET A 1 26.84 -9.71 -25.85
C MET A 1 26.20 -8.33 -25.75
N PRO A 2 24.93 -8.16 -25.32
CA PRO A 2 24.36 -6.83 -25.13
C PRO A 2 24.46 -6.39 -23.67
N LEU A 3 25.11 -5.23 -23.46
CA LEU A 3 25.18 -4.51 -22.19
C LEU A 3 23.85 -3.76 -21.96
N PHE A 4 22.98 -4.29 -21.10
CA PHE A 4 21.84 -3.53 -20.58
C PHE A 4 22.18 -2.96 -19.20
N GLY A 5 22.57 -1.68 -19.19
CA GLY A 5 22.73 -0.90 -17.97
C GLY A 5 21.46 -0.92 -17.13
N ARG A 6 21.60 -1.33 -15.88
CA ARG A 6 20.54 -1.31 -14.87
C ARG A 6 20.22 0.15 -14.55
N ASN A 7 19.07 0.63 -15.04
CA ASN A 7 18.56 1.94 -14.66
C ASN A 7 18.09 1.85 -13.21
N THR A 8 18.96 2.26 -12.27
CA THR A 8 18.71 2.21 -10.84
C THR A 8 17.69 3.26 -10.44
N HIS A 9 16.57 2.77 -9.90
CA HIS A 9 15.66 3.43 -8.97
C HIS A 9 15.15 4.82 -9.42
N SER A 10 13.94 4.82 -9.98
CA SER A 10 13.06 5.98 -10.01
C SER A 10 13.09 6.69 -8.66
N ARG A 11 13.86 7.78 -8.60
CA ARG A 11 13.86 8.70 -7.47
C ARG A 11 12.44 9.24 -7.40
N HIS A 12 11.68 8.76 -6.42
CA HIS A 12 10.33 9.23 -6.14
C HIS A 12 10.39 10.76 -6.02
N HIS A 13 9.78 11.42 -7.00
CA HIS A 13 9.68 12.87 -7.06
C HIS A 13 9.17 13.39 -5.71
N ARG A 14 9.99 14.25 -5.08
CA ARG A 14 9.58 15.17 -4.03
C ARG A 14 8.60 16.17 -4.66
N ALA A 15 7.36 15.75 -4.85
CA ALA A 15 6.29 16.58 -5.36
C ALA A 15 5.20 16.63 -4.28
N PHE A 16 5.22 17.72 -3.52
CA PHE A 16 4.11 18.23 -2.71
C PHE A 16 3.22 17.17 -2.05
N TYR A 17 3.66 16.69 -0.88
CA TYR A 17 2.86 15.83 -0.02
C TYR A 17 1.61 16.57 0.48
N ARG A 18 0.54 16.58 -0.30
CA ARG A 18 -0.78 16.75 0.29
C ARG A 18 -0.92 15.67 1.36
N ARG A 19 -1.21 16.10 2.60
CA ARG A 19 -1.45 15.17 3.71
C ARG A 19 -2.65 14.33 3.36
N ASP A 20 -2.38 13.11 2.90
CA ASP A 20 -3.40 12.10 2.66
C ASP A 20 -4.05 11.77 4.02
N PRO A 21 -5.34 12.07 4.22
CA PRO A 21 -6.01 11.88 5.51
C PRO A 21 -6.01 10.40 5.95
N ASP A 22 -5.91 9.45 5.01
CA ASP A 22 -5.77 8.03 5.35
C ASP A 22 -4.41 7.71 5.94
N ARG A 23 -3.35 8.35 5.42
CA ARG A 23 -1.98 8.20 5.98
C ARG A 23 -1.87 8.83 7.36
N VAL A 24 -2.49 9.99 7.56
CA VAL A 24 -2.54 10.68 8.85
C VAL A 24 -3.25 9.81 9.90
N ALA A 25 -4.43 9.28 9.56
CA ALA A 25 -5.14 8.36 10.44
C ALA A 25 -4.37 7.06 10.72
N GLY A 26 -3.64 6.54 9.73
CA GLY A 26 -2.72 5.42 9.92
C GLY A 26 -1.63 5.73 10.96
N GLY A 27 -1.06 6.94 10.91
CA GLY A 27 -0.08 7.43 11.88
C GLY A 27 -0.63 7.48 13.31
N TYR A 28 -1.83 8.04 13.50
CA TYR A 28 -2.47 8.06 14.82
C TYR A 28 -2.80 6.65 15.34
N LYS A 29 -3.24 5.73 14.47
CA LYS A 29 -3.46 4.33 14.84
C LYS A 29 -2.14 3.65 15.26
N ALA A 30 -1.03 3.95 14.60
CA ALA A 30 0.28 3.46 14.99
C ALA A 30 0.74 4.02 16.34
N ALA A 31 0.50 5.32 16.61
CA ALA A 31 0.80 5.94 17.89
C ALA A 31 0.02 5.32 19.06
N LEU A 32 -1.22 4.86 18.83
CA LEU A 32 -1.99 4.12 19.83
C LEU A 32 -1.43 2.74 20.16
N ALA A 33 -0.76 2.09 19.20
CA ALA A 33 -0.17 0.76 19.37
C ALA A 33 1.28 0.79 19.88
N ASN A 34 1.98 1.93 19.73
CA ASN A 34 3.38 2.05 20.13
C ASN A 34 3.50 2.22 21.66
N PRO A 35 4.11 1.25 22.40
CA PRO A 35 4.23 1.29 23.85
C PRO A 35 5.03 2.50 24.36
N ASN A 36 5.95 3.02 23.54
CA ASN A 36 6.78 4.18 23.89
C ASN A 36 6.03 5.52 23.77
N THR A 37 4.76 5.50 23.33
CA THR A 37 3.96 6.71 23.22
C THR A 37 3.41 7.11 24.58
N THR A 38 3.61 8.39 24.93
CA THR A 38 3.11 8.96 26.19
C THR A 38 1.59 8.83 26.31
N ARG A 39 1.09 8.82 27.55
CA ARG A 39 -0.36 8.74 27.82
C ARG A 39 -1.14 9.89 27.18
N GLN A 40 -0.57 11.10 27.22
CA GLN A 40 -1.14 12.27 26.57
C GLN A 40 -1.13 12.13 25.04
N GLY A 41 -0.03 11.66 24.44
CA GLY A 41 0.06 11.43 23.00
C GLY A 41 -0.97 10.42 22.49
N ARG A 42 -1.22 9.34 23.25
CA ARG A 42 -2.28 8.37 22.96
C ARG A 42 -3.68 8.98 23.07
N LYS A 43 -3.95 9.78 24.11
CA LYS A 43 -5.24 10.47 24.26
C LYS A 43 -5.51 11.41 23.07
N HIS A 44 -4.51 12.19 22.68
CA HIS A 44 -4.56 13.08 21.52
C HIS A 44 -4.82 12.30 20.22
N ALA A 45 -4.05 11.25 19.94
CA ALA A 45 -4.24 10.40 18.76
C ALA A 45 -5.66 9.79 18.69
N LYS A 46 -6.24 9.43 19.85
CA LYS A 46 -7.62 8.92 19.92
C LYS A 46 -8.65 10.01 19.59
N ALA A 47 -8.46 11.22 20.11
CA ALA A 47 -9.32 12.36 19.85
C ALA A 47 -9.30 12.77 18.37
N GLU A 48 -8.10 12.85 17.78
CA GLU A 48 -7.91 13.15 16.34
C GLU A 48 -8.59 12.11 15.44
N LEU A 49 -8.44 10.82 15.73
CA LEU A 49 -9.13 9.77 14.98
C LEU A 49 -10.65 9.92 15.04
N HIS A 50 -11.19 10.26 16.22
CA HIS A 50 -12.62 10.48 16.40
C HIS A 50 -13.10 11.73 15.64
N ALA A 51 -12.37 12.83 15.72
CA ALA A 51 -12.67 14.07 14.97
C ALA A 51 -12.66 13.85 13.45
N MET A 52 -11.77 12.97 12.96
CA MET A 52 -11.73 12.57 11.55
C MET A 52 -12.84 11.60 11.14
N GLY A 53 -13.79 11.26 12.02
CA GLY A 53 -14.84 10.27 11.77
C GLY A 53 -14.30 8.85 11.57
N ARG A 54 -13.05 8.59 11.96
CA ARG A 54 -12.37 7.31 11.75
C ARG A 54 -12.36 6.52 13.06
N SER A 55 -12.86 5.29 13.00
CA SER A 55 -12.76 4.42 14.17
C SER A 55 -11.30 4.08 14.46
N SER A 56 -10.85 4.38 15.68
CA SER A 56 -9.60 3.84 16.25
C SER A 56 -9.65 2.31 16.37
N HIS A 57 -10.86 1.75 16.38
CA HIS A 57 -11.13 0.32 16.45
C HIS A 57 -11.24 -0.31 15.06
N VAL A 58 -10.60 -1.46 14.88
CA VAL A 58 -10.97 -2.40 13.83
C VAL A 58 -12.37 -2.95 14.12
N SER A 59 -13.27 -2.98 13.12
CA SER A 59 -14.61 -3.55 13.27
C SER A 59 -14.54 -4.93 13.94
N PHE A 60 -15.47 -5.22 14.85
CA PHE A 60 -15.54 -6.50 15.57
C PHE A 60 -15.43 -7.70 14.60
N MET A 61 -16.11 -7.63 13.46
CA MET A 61 -16.01 -8.63 12.39
C MET A 61 -14.59 -8.79 11.82
N THR A 62 -13.81 -7.71 11.75
CA THR A 62 -12.39 -7.77 11.34
C THR A 62 -11.55 -8.50 12.37
N LYS A 63 -11.84 -8.34 13.66
CA LYS A 63 -11.17 -9.07 14.73
C LYS A 63 -11.53 -10.55 14.73
N VAL A 64 -12.83 -10.87 14.63
CA VAL A 64 -13.32 -12.26 14.56
C VAL A 64 -12.66 -12.98 13.38
N ARG A 65 -12.65 -12.38 12.20
CA ARG A 65 -12.02 -12.99 11.02
C ARG A 65 -10.50 -13.16 11.17
N ARG A 66 -9.80 -12.24 11.84
CA ARG A 66 -8.37 -12.40 12.16
C ARG A 66 -8.12 -13.51 13.18
N ALA A 67 -8.94 -13.58 14.22
CA ALA A 67 -8.86 -14.60 15.27
C ALA A 67 -9.11 -16.01 14.69
N LEU A 68 -10.01 -16.11 13.71
CA LEU A 68 -10.30 -17.36 12.98
C LEU A 68 -9.34 -17.65 11.81
N GLY A 69 -8.25 -16.87 11.64
CA GLY A 69 -7.28 -17.08 10.56
C GLY A 69 -7.76 -16.67 9.15
N ILE A 70 -8.99 -16.16 9.01
CA ILE A 70 -9.61 -15.75 7.75
C ILE A 70 -9.11 -14.35 7.35
N ARG A 71 -7.92 -14.28 6.74
CA ARG A 71 -7.35 -13.02 6.20
C ARG A 71 -7.92 -12.73 4.80
N LYS A 72 -8.46 -11.52 4.54
CA LYS A 72 -8.83 -11.09 3.16
C LYS A 72 -7.55 -10.95 2.35
N THR A 73 -7.45 -11.76 1.28
CA THR A 73 -6.42 -11.79 0.25
C THR A 73 -4.97 -11.87 0.77
N PRO A 74 -4.27 -13.01 0.59
CA PRO A 74 -2.83 -13.07 0.82
C PRO A 74 -2.14 -11.98 -0.01
N ARG A 75 -1.25 -11.21 0.61
CA ARG A 75 -0.46 -10.17 -0.06
C ARG A 75 0.31 -10.72 -1.28
N HIS A 76 0.56 -12.04 -1.30
CA HIS A 76 1.17 -12.77 -2.41
C HIS A 76 0.27 -12.85 -3.66
N GLN A 77 -1.03 -13.11 -3.52
CA GLN A 77 -1.95 -13.23 -4.66
C GLN A 77 -2.10 -11.89 -5.42
N ARG A 78 -1.99 -10.75 -4.72
CA ARG A 78 -1.92 -9.42 -5.36
C ARG A 78 -0.63 -9.20 -6.15
N ALA A 79 0.48 -9.79 -5.70
CA ALA A 79 1.76 -9.71 -6.41
C ALA A 79 1.74 -10.59 -7.67
N GLU A 80 1.12 -11.77 -7.61
CA GLU A 80 0.93 -12.66 -8.76
C GLU A 80 -0.01 -12.04 -9.80
N ALA A 81 -1.19 -11.54 -9.41
CA ALA A 81 -2.09 -10.86 -10.34
C ALA A 81 -1.43 -9.65 -11.03
N ARG A 82 -0.55 -8.92 -10.32
CA ARG A 82 0.23 -7.82 -10.89
C ARG A 82 1.31 -8.33 -11.86
N ARG A 83 1.99 -9.43 -11.54
CA ARG A 83 2.98 -10.09 -12.43
C ARG A 83 2.33 -10.64 -13.70
N GLU A 84 1.13 -11.20 -13.59
CA GLU A 84 0.33 -11.70 -14.73
C GLU A 84 -0.13 -10.57 -15.66
N TYR A 85 -0.57 -9.44 -15.10
CA TYR A 85 -0.89 -8.25 -15.88
C TYR A 85 0.34 -7.66 -16.60
N GLU A 86 1.51 -7.63 -15.95
CA GLU A 86 2.76 -7.14 -16.54
C GLU A 86 3.29 -8.08 -17.65
N THR A 87 3.18 -9.40 -17.48
CA THR A 87 3.59 -10.38 -18.49
C THR A 87 2.67 -10.39 -19.71
N SER A 88 1.36 -10.23 -19.52
CA SER A 88 0.39 -10.12 -20.62
C SER A 88 0.55 -8.81 -21.41
N HIS A 89 0.87 -7.69 -20.76
CA HIS A 89 1.16 -6.41 -21.44
C HIS A 89 2.49 -6.42 -22.22
N ARG A 90 3.51 -7.17 -21.74
CA ARG A 90 4.77 -7.33 -22.44
C ARG A 90 4.63 -8.12 -23.75
N ARG A 91 3.72 -9.11 -23.80
CA ARG A 91 3.46 -9.91 -25.01
C ARG A 91 2.75 -9.12 -26.13
N LYS A 92 1.90 -8.14 -25.80
CA LYS A 92 1.19 -7.32 -26.81
C LYS A 92 2.07 -6.26 -27.48
N ARG A 93 3.14 -5.76 -26.83
CA ARG A 93 4.08 -4.80 -27.44
C ARG A 93 5.09 -5.44 -28.41
N GLY A 94 5.32 -6.76 -28.31
CA GLY A 94 6.24 -7.48 -29.20
C GLY A 94 5.64 -7.89 -30.55
N ARG A 95 4.32 -8.01 -30.66
CA ARG A 95 3.65 -8.41 -31.90
C ARG A 95 3.50 -7.28 -32.92
N ARG A 96 3.36 -6.01 -32.47
CA ARG A 96 3.24 -4.84 -33.36
C ARG A 96 4.52 -4.39 -34.06
N ARG A 97 5.70 -4.94 -33.72
CA ARG A 97 6.97 -4.58 -34.36
C ARG A 97 7.35 -5.45 -35.56
N ARG A 98 6.56 -6.48 -35.88
CA ARG A 98 6.80 -7.34 -37.06
C ARG A 98 5.92 -6.99 -38.27
N GLU A 99 5.05 -5.98 -38.16
CA GLU A 99 4.12 -5.59 -39.24
C GLU A 99 4.61 -4.42 -40.11
N TYR A 100 5.81 -3.88 -39.87
CA TYR A 100 6.40 -2.79 -40.68
C TYR A 100 7.82 -3.12 -41.17
N ALA A 101 8.03 -4.37 -41.60
CA ALA A 101 9.23 -4.78 -42.33
C ALA A 101 8.79 -5.17 -43.75
N TYR A 102 8.54 -4.16 -44.57
CA TYR A 102 8.49 -4.24 -46.03
C TYR A 102 9.63 -3.38 -46.57
#